data_AF-W2Y0L8-F1
#
_entry.id   AF-W2Y0L8-F1
#
_cell.length_a   1.000
_cell.length_b   1.000
_cell.length_c   1.000
_cell.angle_alpha   90.00
_cell.angle_beta   90.00
_cell.angle_gamma   90.00
#
_symmetry.space_group_name_H-M   'P 1'
#
loop_
_entity.id
_entity.type
_entity.pdbx_description
1 polymer ?
#
loop_
_entity_poly.entity_id
_entity_poly.type
_entity_poly.pdbx_seq_one_letter_code
_entity_poly.pdbx_strand_id
1 'polypeptide(L)'
;MSFKYSSPKEKSFLHLSLTTSTQMAKGKFASPFRRMALTPADMNELEVVAKTIVEANMDRYLQYWDVNKRKVNPNSWKLVKSKNRMHVYSERQWKRRLQLKNLRPKSIFNQFFCVGTTPGTLDDVMLGVMSPTLEVTRTKASYLDDLSGAAVLSTVKESTSEDPFKSVAVKWMELDVRRRSMGFVKN
;
A
#
# COMPACT_ATOMS: atom_id res chain seq x y z
N MET A 1 13.93 53.71 29.00
CA MET A 1 14.24 52.29 29.28
C MET A 1 14.11 51.55 27.96
N SER A 2 15.24 51.42 27.25
CA SER A 2 15.27 51.04 25.84
C SER A 2 15.67 49.57 25.70
N PHE A 3 14.82 48.76 25.08
CA PHE A 3 15.13 47.37 24.77
C PHE A 3 15.89 47.28 23.45
N LYS A 4 17.14 46.83 23.52
CA LYS A 4 17.98 46.51 22.37
C LYS A 4 17.52 45.19 21.75
N TYR A 5 17.00 45.24 20.52
CA TYR A 5 16.88 44.07 19.66
C TYR A 5 18.25 43.77 19.04
N SER A 6 18.83 42.62 19.40
CA SER A 6 20.04 42.10 18.76
C SER A 6 19.64 41.26 17.55
N SER A 7 20.01 41.73 16.36
CA SER A 7 19.93 40.99 15.10
C SER A 7 21.05 39.94 15.02
N PRO A 8 20.77 38.69 14.61
CA PRO A 8 21.77 37.81 14.07
C PRO A 8 21.74 37.86 12.53
N LYS A 9 22.68 38.67 12.01
CA LYS A 9 23.58 38.43 10.86
C LYS A 9 23.08 37.51 9.73
N GLU A 10 23.05 38.12 8.54
CA GLU A 10 23.09 37.48 7.22
C GLU A 10 23.88 36.16 7.22
N LYS A 11 23.25 35.11 6.73
CA LYS A 11 23.92 33.93 6.18
C LYS A 11 23.40 33.73 4.77
N SER A 12 24.19 34.21 3.82
CA SER A 12 24.42 33.63 2.50
C SER A 12 23.39 32.60 2.05
N PHE A 13 22.48 33.02 1.16
CA PHE A 13 21.77 32.12 0.27
C PHE A 13 22.79 31.46 -0.67
N LEU A 14 23.25 30.27 -0.30
CA LEU A 14 23.94 29.39 -1.23
C LEU A 14 22.88 28.82 -2.17
N HIS A 15 22.95 29.27 -3.41
CA HIS A 15 22.36 28.63 -4.59
C HIS A 15 22.81 27.16 -4.62
N LEU A 16 21.91 26.24 -4.25
CA LEU A 16 22.14 24.81 -4.40
C LEU A 16 21.94 24.46 -5.88
N SER A 17 23.03 24.62 -6.63
CA SER A 17 23.24 23.99 -7.92
C SER A 17 22.99 22.49 -7.78
N LEU A 18 22.20 21.92 -8.69
CA LEU A 18 22.06 20.47 -8.87
C LEU A 18 23.39 19.91 -9.37
N THR A 19 24.31 19.61 -8.44
CA THR A 19 25.51 18.86 -8.76
C THR A 19 25.19 17.39 -8.56
N THR A 20 25.04 16.67 -9.68
CA THR A 20 24.95 15.22 -9.75
C THR A 20 26.18 14.59 -9.09
N SER A 21 26.09 14.31 -7.78
CA SER A 21 27.07 13.50 -7.09
C SER A 21 26.66 12.04 -7.23
N THR A 22 27.30 11.37 -8.18
CA THR A 22 27.31 9.92 -8.33
C THR A 22 28.03 9.30 -7.13
N GLN A 23 27.33 9.23 -5.99
CA GLN A 23 27.65 8.27 -4.93
C GLN A 23 26.66 7.12 -5.06
N MET A 24 27.10 6.07 -5.74
CA MET A 24 26.43 4.78 -5.77
C MET A 24 26.39 4.22 -4.34
N ALA A 25 25.35 4.57 -3.59
CA ALA A 25 24.86 3.69 -2.54
C ALA A 25 24.63 2.35 -3.23
N LYS A 26 25.42 1.32 -2.88
CA LYS A 26 25.16 -0.08 -3.26
C LYS A 26 23.78 -0.42 -2.73
N GLY A 27 22.77 -0.18 -3.57
CA GLY A 27 21.45 0.22 -3.12
C GLY A 27 20.62 -0.97 -2.69
N LYS A 28 19.88 -0.81 -1.59
CA LYS A 28 18.87 -1.74 -1.05
C LYS A 28 17.77 -2.18 -2.04
N PHE A 29 17.89 -1.87 -3.33
CA PHE A 29 16.90 -2.10 -4.38
C PHE A 29 17.52 -2.53 -5.71
N ALA A 30 18.60 -3.33 -5.66
CA ALA A 30 19.05 -4.11 -6.80
C ALA A 30 18.15 -5.35 -6.92
N SER A 31 17.33 -5.40 -7.97
CA SER A 31 16.48 -6.57 -8.23
C SER A 31 17.35 -7.80 -8.44
N PRO A 32 17.17 -8.90 -7.68
CA PRO A 32 17.85 -10.15 -7.97
C PRO A 32 17.28 -10.83 -9.23
N PHE A 33 16.14 -10.36 -9.74
CA PHE A 33 15.45 -10.92 -10.90
C PHE A 33 15.58 -10.02 -12.12
N ARG A 34 15.72 -10.65 -13.30
CA ARG A 34 15.61 -9.98 -14.59
C ARG A 34 14.16 -9.54 -14.83
N ARG A 35 13.97 -8.52 -15.67
CA ARG A 35 12.64 -8.20 -16.21
C ARG A 35 12.00 -9.46 -16.81
N MET A 36 10.74 -9.67 -16.47
CA MET A 36 9.93 -10.80 -16.91
C MET A 36 9.29 -10.45 -18.26
N ALA A 37 9.54 -11.27 -19.28
CA ALA A 37 8.82 -11.17 -20.55
C ALA A 37 7.50 -11.93 -20.41
N LEU A 38 6.39 -11.23 -20.65
CA LEU A 38 5.04 -11.82 -20.66
C LEU A 38 4.55 -11.88 -22.10
N THR A 39 3.83 -12.94 -22.45
CA THR A 39 3.16 -12.99 -23.75
C THR A 39 1.94 -12.05 -23.74
N PRO A 40 1.45 -11.59 -24.91
CA PRO A 40 0.21 -10.80 -24.97
C PRO A 40 -1.00 -11.54 -24.36
N ALA A 41 -1.04 -12.87 -24.46
CA ALA A 41 -2.08 -13.69 -23.86
C ALA A 41 -2.02 -13.63 -22.33
N ASP A 42 -0.85 -13.82 -21.72
CA ASP A 42 -0.66 -13.74 -20.27
C ASP A 42 -0.97 -12.34 -19.74
N MET A 43 -0.57 -11.29 -20.48
CA MET A 43 -0.90 -9.91 -20.12
C MET A 43 -2.42 -9.70 -20.07
N ASN A 44 -3.14 -10.19 -21.08
CA ASN A 44 -4.60 -10.10 -21.11
C ASN A 44 -5.25 -10.89 -19.95
N GLU A 45 -4.76 -12.10 -19.65
CA GLU A 45 -5.24 -12.87 -18.49
C GLU A 45 -5.02 -12.12 -17.17
N LEU A 46 -3.84 -11.52 -16.99
CA LEU A 46 -3.53 -10.73 -15.79
C LEU A 46 -4.43 -9.48 -15.68
N GLU A 47 -4.75 -8.82 -16.80
CA GLU A 47 -5.71 -7.71 -16.80
C GLU A 47 -7.12 -8.18 -16.39
N VAL A 48 -7.58 -9.32 -16.90
CA VAL A 48 -8.88 -9.91 -16.54
C VAL A 48 -8.90 -10.21 -15.04
N VAL A 49 -7.87 -10.87 -14.50
CA VAL A 49 -7.78 -11.18 -13.07
C VAL A 49 -7.79 -9.90 -12.23
N ALA A 50 -7.01 -8.89 -12.60
CA ALA A 50 -6.98 -7.61 -11.90
C ALA A 50 -8.37 -6.95 -11.89
N LYS A 51 -9.06 -6.95 -13.04
CA LYS A 51 -10.42 -6.40 -13.17
C LYS A 51 -11.41 -7.15 -12.27
N THR A 52 -11.41 -8.49 -12.29
CA THR A 52 -12.28 -9.31 -11.44
C THR A 52 -12.05 -9.03 -9.95
N ILE A 53 -10.80 -8.85 -9.53
CA ILE A 53 -10.48 -8.49 -8.14
C ILE A 53 -11.05 -7.11 -7.79
N VAL A 54 -10.92 -6.12 -8.67
CA VAL A 54 -11.46 -4.77 -8.45
C VAL A 54 -12.99 -4.82 -8.34
N GLU A 55 -13.66 -5.47 -9.29
CA GLU A 55 -15.13 -5.62 -9.29
C GLU A 55 -15.64 -6.29 -8.01
N ALA A 56 -15.04 -7.43 -7.63
CA ALA A 56 -15.42 -8.13 -6.41
C ALA A 56 -15.17 -7.31 -5.12
N ASN A 57 -14.19 -6.39 -5.12
CA ASN A 57 -13.96 -5.48 -4.00
C ASN A 57 -14.93 -4.29 -4.03
N MET A 58 -15.32 -3.81 -5.20
CA MET A 58 -16.34 -2.77 -5.35
C MET A 58 -17.70 -3.24 -4.85
N ASP A 59 -18.10 -4.47 -5.18
CA ASP A 59 -19.36 -5.04 -4.66
C ASP A 59 -19.38 -5.08 -3.13
N ARG A 60 -18.27 -5.47 -2.51
CA ARG A 60 -18.13 -5.46 -1.04
C ARG A 60 -18.18 -4.05 -0.46
N TYR A 61 -17.58 -3.08 -1.15
CA TYR A 61 -17.64 -1.68 -0.75
C TYR A 61 -19.07 -1.14 -0.83
N LEU A 62 -19.78 -1.37 -1.95
CA LEU A 62 -21.18 -0.95 -2.14
C LEU A 62 -22.11 -1.60 -1.12
N GLN A 63 -21.94 -2.90 -0.86
CA GLN A 63 -22.67 -3.59 0.20
C GLN A 63 -22.45 -2.92 1.58
N TYR A 64 -21.20 -2.60 1.92
CA TYR A 64 -20.86 -1.90 3.15
C TYR A 64 -21.49 -0.49 3.21
N TRP A 65 -21.45 0.23 2.09
CA TRP A 65 -21.89 1.62 1.99
C TRP A 65 -23.41 1.75 1.98
N ASP A 66 -24.08 1.07 1.07
CA ASP A 66 -25.51 1.23 0.76
C ASP A 66 -26.40 0.35 1.63
N VAL A 67 -26.06 -0.93 1.78
CA VAL A 67 -26.92 -1.89 2.49
C VAL A 67 -26.65 -1.86 3.98
N ASN A 68 -25.37 -1.95 4.37
CA ASN A 68 -24.97 -1.97 5.77
C ASN A 68 -24.91 -0.56 6.40
N LYS A 69 -25.19 0.50 5.62
CA LYS A 69 -25.20 1.90 6.07
C LYS A 69 -23.91 2.29 6.81
N ARG A 70 -22.77 1.84 6.29
CA ARG A 70 -21.43 2.07 6.85
C ARG A 70 -21.24 1.49 8.26
N LYS A 71 -22.00 0.46 8.64
CA LYS A 71 -21.87 -0.23 9.93
C LYS A 71 -21.18 -1.57 9.75
N VAL A 72 -20.12 -1.78 10.53
CA VAL A 72 -19.41 -3.06 10.57
C VAL A 72 -20.18 -4.05 11.44
N ASN A 73 -20.53 -5.21 10.89
CA ASN A 73 -21.23 -6.25 11.63
C ASN A 73 -20.30 -6.92 12.67
N PRO A 74 -20.53 -6.76 13.98
CA PRO A 74 -19.64 -7.31 15.02
C PRO A 74 -19.66 -8.85 15.09
N ASN A 75 -20.69 -9.50 14.55
CA ASN A 75 -20.78 -10.96 14.48
C ASN A 75 -19.89 -11.55 13.38
N SER A 76 -19.56 -10.76 12.36
CA SER A 76 -18.64 -11.16 11.28
C SER A 76 -17.22 -10.66 11.52
N TRP A 77 -17.06 -9.51 12.16
CA TRP A 77 -15.79 -8.80 12.27
C TRP A 77 -15.38 -8.59 13.73
N LYS A 78 -14.11 -8.83 14.04
CA LYS A 78 -13.49 -8.55 15.35
C LYS A 78 -12.57 -7.35 15.20
N LEU A 79 -12.73 -6.32 16.02
CA LEU A 79 -11.80 -5.19 16.06
C LEU A 79 -10.43 -5.68 16.54
N VAL A 80 -9.38 -5.38 15.78
CA VAL A 80 -7.98 -5.75 16.08
C VAL A 80 -7.17 -4.54 16.52
N LYS A 81 -7.37 -3.40 15.87
CA LYS A 81 -6.62 -2.18 16.17
C LYS A 81 -7.48 -0.96 15.91
N SER A 82 -7.34 0.04 16.77
CA SER A 82 -7.91 1.36 16.60
C SER A 82 -6.78 2.39 16.76
N LYS A 83 -6.69 3.35 15.84
CA LYS A 83 -5.77 4.48 15.96
C LYS A 83 -6.39 5.69 15.26
N ASN A 84 -6.47 6.81 15.97
CA ASN A 84 -7.10 8.04 15.48
C ASN A 84 -8.54 7.74 14.99
N ARG A 85 -8.87 8.11 13.76
CA ARG A 85 -10.17 7.84 13.12
C ARG A 85 -10.17 6.58 12.24
N MET A 86 -9.20 5.69 12.42
CA MET A 86 -9.06 4.44 11.65
C MET A 86 -9.25 3.22 12.55
N HIS A 87 -10.05 2.27 12.07
CA HIS A 87 -10.34 1.01 12.73
C HIS A 87 -10.02 -0.16 11.80
N VAL A 88 -9.27 -1.13 12.31
CA VAL A 88 -8.90 -2.36 11.59
C VAL A 88 -9.58 -3.54 12.24
N TYR A 89 -10.37 -4.26 11.46
CA TYR A 89 -11.08 -5.45 11.85
C TYR A 89 -10.48 -6.68 11.16
N SER A 90 -10.57 -7.83 11.81
CA SER A 90 -10.26 -9.13 11.22
C SER A 90 -11.52 -9.99 11.19
N GLU A 91 -11.69 -10.73 10.11
CA GLU A 91 -12.86 -11.60 9.95
C GLU A 91 -12.86 -12.74 10.99
N ARG A 92 -14.01 -13.01 11.58
CA ARG A 92 -14.18 -14.11 12.56
C ARG A 92 -14.22 -15.45 11.84
N GLN A 93 -13.26 -16.32 12.15
CA GLN A 93 -13.04 -17.58 11.43
C GLN A 93 -14.18 -18.62 11.53
N TRP A 94 -15.12 -18.50 12.46
CA TRP A 94 -16.22 -19.48 12.60
C TRP A 94 -17.21 -19.42 11.43
N LYS A 95 -17.40 -18.26 10.79
CA LYS A 95 -18.20 -18.16 9.55
C LYS A 95 -17.53 -18.83 8.35
N ARG A 96 -16.19 -18.85 8.28
CA ARG A 96 -15.46 -19.66 7.28
C ARG A 96 -15.79 -21.16 7.42
N ARG A 97 -15.91 -21.67 8.65
CA ARG A 97 -16.25 -23.09 8.91
C ARG A 97 -17.66 -23.45 8.44
N LEU A 98 -18.60 -22.50 8.46
CA LEU A 98 -19.97 -22.71 7.99
C LEU A 98 -20.09 -22.65 6.46
N GLN A 99 -19.23 -21.86 5.78
CA GLN A 99 -19.24 -21.76 4.32
C GLN A 99 -18.37 -22.83 3.60
N LEU A 100 -17.38 -23.44 4.28
CA LEU A 100 -16.47 -24.44 3.71
C LEU A 100 -17.01 -25.90 3.69
N LYS A 101 -18.31 -26.13 3.46
CA LYS A 101 -18.77 -27.50 3.17
C LYS A 101 -18.53 -27.91 1.72
N ASN A 102 -18.42 -26.97 0.78
CA ASN A 102 -18.23 -27.28 -0.63
C ASN A 102 -17.11 -26.41 -1.24
N LEU A 103 -16.01 -27.09 -1.63
CA LEU A 103 -14.96 -26.69 -2.60
C LEU A 103 -13.80 -25.74 -2.16
N ARG A 104 -12.64 -26.39 -1.98
CA ARG A 104 -11.22 -25.96 -2.14
C ARG A 104 -10.59 -24.96 -1.13
N PRO A 105 -9.24 -24.87 -1.14
CA PRO A 105 -8.40 -25.07 0.04
C PRO A 105 -8.50 -23.91 1.01
N LYS A 106 -8.28 -24.21 2.30
CA LYS A 106 -8.17 -23.23 3.39
C LYS A 106 -7.33 -22.03 2.95
N SER A 107 -7.97 -20.90 2.66
CA SER A 107 -7.28 -19.62 2.69
C SER A 107 -6.79 -19.43 4.12
N ILE A 108 -5.49 -19.65 4.34
CA ILE A 108 -4.79 -19.44 5.60
C ILE A 108 -4.78 -17.96 6.01
N PHE A 109 -5.19 -17.07 5.11
CA PHE A 109 -5.18 -15.64 5.31
C PHE A 109 -6.43 -15.18 6.08
N ASN A 110 -6.19 -14.38 7.13
CA ASN A 110 -7.24 -13.61 7.76
C ASN A 110 -7.54 -12.39 6.88
N GLN A 111 -8.79 -12.25 6.45
CA GLN A 111 -9.21 -11.02 5.79
C GLN A 111 -9.23 -9.89 6.82
N PHE A 112 -8.68 -8.74 6.43
CA PHE A 112 -8.75 -7.52 7.19
C PHE A 112 -9.70 -6.53 6.52
N PHE A 113 -10.47 -5.81 7.33
CA PHE A 113 -11.33 -4.72 6.90
C PHE A 113 -10.92 -3.46 7.64
N CYS A 114 -10.45 -2.46 6.89
CA CYS A 114 -10.00 -1.19 7.43
C CYS A 114 -11.00 -0.11 7.05
N VAL A 115 -11.45 0.68 8.02
CA VAL A 115 -12.43 1.75 7.81
C VAL A 115 -12.10 2.95 8.68
N GLY A 116 -12.30 4.13 8.13
CA GLY A 116 -12.13 5.36 8.85
C GLY A 116 -12.11 6.58 7.95
N THR A 117 -11.61 7.68 8.49
CA THR A 117 -11.46 8.95 7.75
C THR A 117 -10.02 9.42 7.82
N THR A 118 -9.49 9.91 6.71
CA THR A 118 -8.18 10.56 6.62
C THR A 118 -8.35 12.00 6.13
N PRO A 119 -7.57 12.97 6.62
CA PRO A 119 -7.47 14.29 6.00
C PRO A 119 -6.83 14.17 4.61
N GLY A 120 -7.23 15.05 3.68
CA GLY A 120 -6.69 15.12 2.32
C GLY A 120 -7.75 14.90 1.24
N THR A 121 -7.31 14.98 -0.01
CA THR A 121 -8.10 14.65 -1.20
C THR A 121 -8.04 13.15 -1.49
N LEU A 122 -8.92 12.67 -2.37
CA LEU A 122 -8.86 11.28 -2.83
C LEU A 122 -7.52 10.99 -3.53
N ASP A 123 -7.02 11.94 -4.31
CA ASP A 123 -5.77 11.80 -5.05
C ASP A 123 -4.58 11.63 -4.11
N ASP A 124 -4.53 12.39 -3.01
CA ASP A 124 -3.49 12.22 -1.97
C ASP A 124 -3.48 10.79 -1.40
N VAL A 125 -4.67 10.23 -1.18
CA VAL A 125 -4.83 8.86 -0.67
C VAL A 125 -4.39 7.84 -1.74
N MET A 126 -4.83 8.02 -2.98
CA MET A 126 -4.51 7.12 -4.08
C MET A 126 -3.00 7.10 -4.36
N LEU A 127 -2.32 8.25 -4.30
CA LEU A 127 -0.85 8.35 -4.41
C LEU A 127 -0.13 7.65 -3.25
N GLY A 128 -0.68 7.69 -2.04
CA GLY A 128 -0.13 6.97 -0.89
C GLY A 128 -0.27 5.44 -1.02
N VAL A 129 -1.35 4.97 -1.65
CA VAL A 129 -1.63 3.53 -1.83
C VAL A 129 -0.87 2.97 -3.02
N MET A 130 -0.93 3.66 -4.16
CA MET A 130 -0.37 3.21 -5.42
C MET A 130 1.14 3.36 -5.47
N SER A 131 1.78 2.53 -6.30
CA SER A 131 3.23 2.59 -6.52
C SER A 131 3.58 2.01 -7.89
N PRO A 132 2.95 2.45 -8.99
CA PRO A 132 2.98 1.74 -10.26
C PRO A 132 4.40 1.47 -10.78
N THR A 133 5.34 2.37 -10.48
CA THR A 133 6.74 2.28 -10.91
C THR A 133 7.69 1.88 -9.79
N LEU A 134 8.89 1.45 -10.19
CA LEU A 134 9.96 1.11 -9.27
C LEU A 134 10.43 2.32 -8.46
N GLU A 135 10.51 3.50 -9.09
CA GLU A 135 10.92 4.73 -8.43
C GLU A 135 9.95 5.12 -7.32
N VAL A 136 8.64 5.12 -7.60
CA VAL A 136 7.63 5.41 -6.57
C VAL A 136 7.65 4.36 -5.46
N THR A 137 7.90 3.08 -5.79
CA THR A 137 8.06 2.03 -4.78
C THR A 137 9.27 2.27 -3.90
N ARG A 138 10.41 2.68 -4.46
CA ARG A 138 11.63 3.02 -3.70
C ARG A 138 11.42 4.22 -2.79
N THR A 139 10.78 5.26 -3.31
CA THR A 139 10.40 6.44 -2.53
C THR A 139 9.50 6.02 -1.37
N LYS A 140 8.45 5.23 -1.64
CA LYS A 140 7.54 4.72 -0.60
C LYS A 140 8.25 3.88 0.47
N ALA A 141 9.14 2.97 0.07
CA ALA A 141 9.93 2.15 0.99
C ALA A 141 10.95 2.96 1.81
N SER A 142 11.33 4.16 1.37
CA SER A 142 12.19 5.04 2.19
C SER A 142 11.45 5.65 3.39
N TYR A 143 10.13 5.82 3.29
CA TYR A 143 9.28 6.30 4.38
C TYR A 143 8.70 5.16 5.23
N LEU A 144 8.54 3.98 4.64
CA LEU A 144 7.99 2.79 5.28
C LEU A 144 9.12 1.79 5.52
N ASP A 145 9.53 1.58 6.77
CA ASP A 145 10.54 0.56 7.16
C ASP A 145 9.95 -0.87 7.09
N ASP A 146 9.22 -1.18 6.02
CA ASP A 146 8.37 -2.37 5.89
C ASP A 146 8.77 -3.29 4.72
N LEU A 147 9.62 -2.79 3.82
CA LEU A 147 10.16 -3.48 2.64
C LEU A 147 11.69 -3.50 2.68
N SER A 148 12.27 -4.70 2.67
CA SER A 148 13.73 -4.88 2.57
C SER A 148 14.24 -4.91 1.13
N GLY A 149 13.35 -5.15 0.17
CA GLY A 149 13.66 -5.16 -1.26
C GLY A 149 12.38 -5.13 -2.11
N ALA A 150 12.46 -4.53 -3.30
CA ALA A 150 11.36 -4.52 -4.26
C ALA A 150 11.86 -4.34 -5.69
N ALA A 151 11.15 -4.94 -6.64
CA ALA A 151 11.42 -4.82 -8.07
C ALA A 151 10.12 -4.90 -8.88
N VAL A 152 10.03 -4.09 -9.94
CA VAL A 152 8.97 -4.25 -10.96
C VAL A 152 9.49 -5.21 -12.03
N LEU A 153 8.86 -6.37 -12.16
CA LEU A 153 9.26 -7.43 -13.08
C LEU A 153 8.71 -7.20 -14.47
N SER A 154 7.44 -6.79 -14.58
CA SER A 154 6.77 -6.47 -15.84
C SER A 154 5.64 -5.47 -15.62
N THR A 155 5.40 -4.62 -16.61
CA THR A 155 4.24 -3.73 -16.65
C THR A 155 3.25 -4.30 -17.65
N VAL A 156 2.08 -4.72 -17.17
CA VAL A 156 1.00 -5.29 -17.98
C VAL A 156 0.17 -4.17 -18.60
N LYS A 157 -0.15 -3.15 -17.78
CA LYS A 157 -0.92 -1.98 -18.19
C LYS A 157 -0.35 -0.72 -17.56
N GLU A 158 0.00 0.26 -18.38
CA GLU A 158 0.43 1.58 -17.93
C GLU A 158 -0.76 2.47 -17.59
N SER A 159 -0.54 3.38 -16.64
CA SER A 159 -1.48 4.46 -16.35
C SER A 159 -1.43 5.52 -17.45
N THR A 160 -2.58 6.11 -17.78
CA THR A 160 -2.66 7.22 -18.74
C THR A 160 -2.90 8.54 -18.02
N SER A 161 -2.80 9.67 -18.73
CA SER A 161 -3.13 10.98 -18.15
C SER A 161 -4.61 11.10 -17.77
N GLU A 162 -5.49 10.35 -18.45
CA GLU A 162 -6.93 10.33 -18.18
C GLU A 162 -7.27 9.37 -17.02
N ASP A 163 -6.61 8.22 -16.96
CA ASP A 163 -6.78 7.20 -15.92
C ASP A 163 -5.45 6.99 -15.15
N PRO A 164 -5.00 7.97 -14.33
CA PRO A 164 -3.68 7.92 -13.67
C PRO A 164 -3.56 6.79 -12.63
N PHE A 165 -4.69 6.34 -12.08
CA PHE A 165 -4.75 5.31 -11.04
C PHE A 165 -5.06 3.90 -11.58
N LYS A 166 -5.00 3.71 -12.90
CA LYS A 166 -5.34 2.44 -13.55
C LYS A 166 -4.09 1.84 -14.18
N SER A 167 -3.38 1.02 -13.39
CA SER A 167 -2.20 0.31 -13.85
C SER A 167 -2.18 -1.12 -13.32
N VAL A 168 -1.54 -2.01 -14.07
CA VAL A 168 -1.34 -3.40 -13.68
C VAL A 168 0.14 -3.71 -13.88
N ALA A 169 0.80 -4.15 -12.82
CA ALA A 169 2.23 -4.47 -12.85
C ALA A 169 2.51 -5.71 -12.00
N VAL A 170 3.42 -6.55 -12.48
CA VAL A 170 3.94 -7.69 -11.74
C VAL A 170 5.16 -7.22 -10.96
N LYS A 171 5.12 -7.40 -9.64
CA LYS A 171 6.19 -6.94 -8.73
C LYS A 171 6.67 -8.06 -7.83
N TRP A 172 7.97 -8.06 -7.58
CA TRP A 172 8.59 -8.79 -6.50
C TRP A 172 8.81 -7.85 -5.31
N MET A 173 8.55 -8.34 -4.10
CA MET A 173 8.74 -7.61 -2.85
C MET A 173 9.24 -8.55 -1.76
N GLU A 174 10.21 -8.09 -0.98
CA GLU A 174 10.68 -8.74 0.24
C GLU A 174 10.10 -8.00 1.45
N LEU A 175 9.14 -8.65 2.11
CA LEU A 175 8.44 -8.10 3.27
C LEU A 175 9.24 -8.40 4.54
N ASP A 176 9.59 -7.37 5.31
CA ASP A 176 10.12 -7.59 6.66
C ASP A 176 8.96 -7.81 7.65
N VAL A 177 8.56 -9.08 7.77
CA VAL A 177 7.47 -9.52 8.65
C VAL A 177 7.96 -9.68 10.10
N ARG A 178 9.25 -9.97 10.32
CA ARG A 178 9.81 -10.31 11.63
C ARG A 178 10.07 -9.08 12.51
N ARG A 179 10.42 -7.92 11.94
CA ARG A 179 10.58 -6.69 12.74
C ARG A 179 9.28 -6.17 13.37
N ARG A 180 8.11 -6.59 12.86
CA ARG A 180 6.80 -6.14 13.36
C ARG A 180 6.20 -7.01 14.48
N SER A 181 6.67 -8.25 14.68
CA SER A 181 6.06 -9.19 15.64
C SER A 181 6.58 -9.12 17.08
N MET A 182 7.69 -8.41 17.35
CA MET A 182 8.26 -8.30 18.71
C MET A 182 7.67 -7.14 19.52
N GLY A 183 6.34 -7.09 19.65
CA GLY A 183 5.67 -5.96 20.29
C GLY A 183 4.41 -6.30 21.09
N PHE A 184 4.27 -7.52 21.61
CA PHE A 184 3.23 -7.83 22.60
C PHE A 184 3.72 -8.85 23.62
N VAL A 185 4.49 -8.37 24.61
CA VAL A 185 4.43 -8.91 25.97
C VAL A 185 4.23 -7.72 26.90
N LYS A 186 3.03 -7.61 27.47
CA LYS A 186 2.83 -6.91 28.74
C LYS A 186 2.15 -7.92 29.65
N ASN A 187 2.87 -8.25 30.72
CA ASN A 187 2.35 -8.92 31.91
C ASN A 187 1.49 -7.92 32.69
#